data_AF-A0A8C9AK56-F1
#
_entry.id   AF-A0A8C9AK56-F1
#
_cell.length_a   1.000
_cell.length_b   1.000
_cell.length_c   1.000
_cell.angle_alpha   90.00
_cell.angle_beta   90.00
_cell.angle_gamma   90.00
#
_symmetry.space_group_name_H-M   'P 1'
#
loop_
_entity.id
_entity.type
_entity.pdbx_description
1 polymer ?
#
loop_
_entity_poly.entity_id
_entity_poly.type
_entity_poly.pdbx_seq_one_letter_code
_entity_poly.pdbx_strand_id
1 'polypeptide(L)'
;MSGGYDINLFASPPDCNFLCSVCHGVLKKPVRLPCNHIFCKKCILRWLARQKTCPCCRKEVKRKKMVHVNKLRKTIGRLEVKVAQSIHSHHPCVEQRQERGQGESHLQREPSAALGSTNVAEFES
;
A
#
# COMPACT_ATOMS: atom_id res chain seq x y z
N MET A 1 0.88 -0.43 6.37
CA MET A 1 2.10 -0.80 7.13
C MET A 1 3.20 0.22 6.87
N SER A 2 3.97 0.71 7.87
CA SER A 2 4.90 1.86 7.65
C SER A 2 6.40 1.53 7.76
N GLY A 3 6.97 1.09 6.64
CA GLY A 3 8.40 1.19 6.33
C GLY A 3 8.55 1.51 4.84
N GLY A 4 9.38 2.50 4.49
CA GLY A 4 9.43 3.07 3.14
C GLY A 4 8.58 4.34 2.97
N TYR A 5 8.62 4.90 1.76
CA TYR A 5 7.62 5.83 1.22
C TYR A 5 6.76 5.10 0.18
N ASP A 6 5.54 5.58 -0.04
CA ASP A 6 4.66 5.03 -1.08
C ASP A 6 5.21 5.35 -2.48
N ILE A 7 5.12 4.40 -3.41
CA ILE A 7 5.59 4.61 -4.80
C ILE A 7 4.66 5.56 -5.57
N ASN A 8 3.37 5.62 -5.23
CA ASN A 8 2.39 6.48 -5.88
C ASN A 8 2.54 7.97 -5.51
N LEU A 9 3.38 8.29 -4.53
CA LEU A 9 3.74 9.66 -4.17
C LEU A 9 4.67 10.31 -5.22
N PHE A 10 5.35 9.51 -6.05
CA PHE A 10 6.32 10.02 -7.02
C PHE A 10 5.65 10.33 -8.37
N ALA A 11 6.15 11.36 -9.06
CA ALA A 11 5.60 11.80 -10.36
C ALA A 11 5.87 10.76 -11.46
N SER A 12 7.03 10.11 -11.39
CA SER A 12 7.48 9.01 -12.23
C SER A 12 7.78 7.76 -11.39
N PRO A 13 7.70 6.54 -11.96
CA PRO A 13 8.03 5.32 -11.22
C PRO A 13 9.51 5.34 -10.79
N PRO A 14 9.81 5.24 -9.49
CA PRO A 14 11.17 5.30 -9.00
C PRO A 14 11.96 4.05 -9.38
N ASP A 15 13.23 4.22 -9.75
CA ASP A 15 14.13 3.13 -10.13
C ASP A 15 14.20 2.01 -9.06
N CYS A 16 14.32 0.77 -9.53
CA CYS A 16 14.33 -0.43 -8.68
C CYS A 16 15.42 -0.41 -7.59
N ASN A 17 16.56 0.25 -7.83
CA ASN A 17 17.64 0.42 -6.84
C ASN A 17 17.25 1.32 -5.67
N PHE A 18 16.14 2.07 -5.78
CA PHE A 18 15.56 2.89 -4.72
C PHE A 18 14.43 2.19 -3.96
N LEU A 19 14.05 0.97 -4.33
CA LEU A 19 12.99 0.21 -3.68
C LEU A 19 13.54 -0.70 -2.56
N CYS A 20 12.69 -1.01 -1.58
CA CYS A 20 13.04 -1.86 -0.44
C CYS A 20 12.32 -3.21 -0.52
N SER A 21 13.05 -4.30 -0.76
CA SER A 21 12.52 -5.67 -0.95
C SER A 21 11.77 -6.29 0.25
N VAL A 22 11.58 -5.55 1.35
CA VAL A 22 10.83 -5.97 2.55
C VAL A 22 9.47 -5.26 2.67
N CYS A 23 9.29 -4.14 1.98
CA CYS A 23 8.05 -3.35 2.04
C CYS A 23 7.60 -2.81 0.67
N HIS A 24 8.35 -3.10 -0.40
CA HIS A 24 8.09 -2.76 -1.80
C HIS A 24 7.93 -1.25 -2.11
N GLY A 25 8.05 -0.38 -1.09
CA GLY A 25 8.12 1.08 -1.22
C GLY A 25 9.54 1.63 -1.29
N VAL A 26 9.64 2.94 -1.57
CA VAL A 26 10.91 3.67 -1.73
C VAL A 26 11.69 3.75 -0.41
N LEU A 27 13.01 3.60 -0.48
CA LEU A 27 13.92 3.47 0.64
C LEU A 27 13.91 4.67 1.61
N LYS A 28 13.22 4.52 2.74
CA LYS A 28 13.17 5.50 3.83
C LYS A 28 14.27 5.27 4.87
N LYS A 29 15.20 6.22 4.97
CA LYS A 29 16.46 6.13 5.74
C LYS A 29 17.21 4.83 5.35
N PRO A 30 17.79 4.76 4.14
CA PRO A 30 18.45 3.55 3.64
C PRO A 30 19.64 3.12 4.49
N VAL A 31 19.74 1.82 4.74
CA VAL A 31 20.79 1.16 5.50
C VAL A 31 21.36 0.00 4.67
N ARG A 32 22.68 -0.05 4.54
CA ARG A 32 23.41 -1.08 3.79
C ARG A 32 23.86 -2.23 4.69
N LEU A 33 23.54 -3.41 4.17
CA LEU A 33 24.10 -4.75 4.37
C LEU A 33 25.63 -4.83 4.53
N PRO A 34 26.29 -5.52 5.48
CA PRO A 34 27.63 -6.05 5.20
C PRO A 34 27.67 -6.81 3.86
N CYS A 35 26.61 -7.55 3.52
CA CYS A 35 26.40 -8.21 2.24
C CYS A 35 25.87 -7.31 1.10
N ASN A 36 26.15 -6.01 1.13
CA ASN A 36 25.82 -4.99 0.12
C ASN A 36 24.34 -4.67 -0.18
N HIS A 37 23.37 -5.48 0.28
CA HIS A 37 21.93 -5.23 0.10
C HIS A 37 21.44 -4.01 0.91
N ILE A 38 20.47 -3.25 0.40
CA ILE A 38 20.01 -1.98 1.02
C ILE A 38 18.53 -2.06 1.38
N PHE A 39 18.17 -1.61 2.59
CA PHE A 39 16.79 -1.64 3.10
C PHE A 39 16.43 -0.38 3.89
N CYS A 40 15.14 -0.12 4.08
CA CYS A 40 14.65 0.88 5.02
C CYS A 40 15.09 0.54 6.45
N LYS A 41 15.61 1.53 7.20
CA LYS A 41 16.04 1.33 8.61
C LYS A 41 15.00 0.60 9.46
N LYS A 42 13.72 0.99 9.38
CA LYS A 42 12.63 0.33 10.13
C LYS A 42 12.40 -1.12 9.69
N CYS A 43 12.45 -1.41 8.39
CA CYS A 43 12.22 -2.75 7.85
C CYS A 43 13.31 -3.73 8.29
N ILE A 44 14.58 -3.35 8.12
CA ILE A 44 15.68 -4.25 8.50
C ILE A 44 15.81 -4.40 10.02
N LEU A 45 15.52 -3.37 10.82
CA LEU A 45 15.48 -3.52 12.28
C LEU A 45 14.38 -4.49 12.73
N ARG A 46 13.20 -4.45 12.10
CA ARG A 46 12.11 -5.39 12.38
C ARG A 46 12.46 -6.82 11.95
N TRP A 47 13.10 -6.99 10.80
CA TRP A 47 13.60 -8.29 10.35
C TRP A 47 14.65 -8.85 11.32
N LEU A 48 15.67 -8.05 11.65
CA LEU A 48 16.74 -8.42 12.60
C LEU A 48 16.28 -8.55 14.05
N ALA A 49 15.01 -8.26 14.37
CA ALA A 49 14.40 -8.63 15.66
C ALA A 49 13.93 -10.09 15.67
N ARG A 50 13.59 -10.65 14.51
CA ARG A 50 13.13 -12.05 14.33
C ARG A 50 14.24 -12.97 13.81
N GLN A 51 15.01 -12.52 12.82
CA GLN A 51 16.00 -13.31 12.09
C GLN A 51 17.27 -12.48 11.86
N LYS A 52 18.43 -12.93 12.36
CA LYS A 52 19.72 -12.19 12.29
C LYS A 52 20.42 -12.30 10.93
N THR A 53 19.66 -12.42 9.84
CA THR A 53 20.13 -12.70 8.48
C THR A 53 19.69 -11.63 7.49
N CYS A 54 20.30 -11.57 6.31
CA CYS A 54 19.84 -10.73 5.21
C CYS A 54 18.57 -11.31 4.55
N PRO A 55 17.50 -10.53 4.34
CA PRO A 55 16.28 -10.99 3.64
C PRO A 55 16.55 -11.56 2.24
N CYS A 56 17.48 -10.97 1.48
CA CYS A 56 17.72 -11.35 0.08
C CYS A 56 18.70 -12.53 -0.06
N CYS A 57 19.80 -12.53 0.70
CA CYS A 57 20.91 -13.47 0.49
C CYS A 57 21.23 -14.36 1.70
N ARG A 58 20.40 -14.33 2.75
CA ARG A 58 20.46 -15.15 3.99
C ARG A 58 21.76 -15.08 4.83
N LYS A 59 22.82 -14.41 4.36
CA LYS A 59 24.08 -14.15 5.10
C LYS A 59 23.80 -13.51 6.47
N GLU A 60 24.59 -13.86 7.48
CA GLU A 60 24.45 -13.30 8.84
C GLU A 60 24.69 -11.78 8.86
N VAL A 61 23.89 -11.07 9.66
CA VAL A 61 23.92 -9.61 9.79
C VAL A 61 23.95 -9.20 11.26
N LYS A 62 25.11 -8.70 11.70
CA LYS A 62 25.29 -8.12 13.04
C LYS A 62 24.85 -6.65 13.02
N ARG A 63 23.92 -6.24 13.90
CA ARG A 63 23.34 -4.87 13.90
C ARG A 63 24.39 -3.75 13.97
N LYS A 64 25.51 -3.97 14.67
CA LYS A 64 26.65 -3.04 14.77
C LYS A 64 27.42 -2.81 13.46
N LYS A 65 27.24 -3.66 12.43
CA LYS A 65 27.93 -3.57 11.12
C LYS A 65 27.03 -2.97 10.01
N MET A 66 25.89 -2.39 10.37
CA MET A 66 24.97 -1.74 9.43
C MET A 66 25.37 -0.28 9.17
N VAL A 67 25.44 0.14 7.89
CA VAL A 67 25.91 1.48 7.49
C VAL A 67 24.76 2.31 6.92
N HIS A 68 24.58 3.56 7.36
CA HIS A 68 23.55 4.45 6.80
C HIS A 68 24.00 5.06 5.46
N VAL A 69 23.23 4.88 4.39
CA VAL A 69 23.61 5.31 3.04
C VAL A 69 23.16 6.75 2.77
N ASN A 70 23.87 7.71 3.37
CA ASN A 70 23.47 9.13 3.32
C ASN A 70 23.44 9.73 1.90
N LYS A 71 24.33 9.30 0.99
CA LYS A 71 24.30 9.71 -0.43
C LYS A 71 22.99 9.29 -1.10
N LEU A 72 22.57 8.03 -0.90
CA LEU A 72 21.32 7.50 -1.45
C LEU A 72 20.09 8.22 -0.87
N ARG A 73 20.10 8.52 0.43
CA ARG A 73 19.06 9.35 1.08
C ARG A 73 18.93 10.73 0.41
N LYS A 74 20.05 11.38 0.08
CA LYS A 74 20.07 12.67 -0.64
C LYS A 74 19.54 12.54 -2.06
N THR A 75 19.84 11.45 -2.77
CA THR A 75 19.34 11.21 -4.14
C THR A 75 17.83 10.95 -4.16
N ILE A 76 17.33 10.07 -3.30
CA ILE A 76 15.88 9.80 -3.17
C ILE A 76 15.10 11.06 -2.80
N GLY A 77 15.69 11.93 -1.96
CA GLY A 77 15.10 13.22 -1.59
C GLY A 77 15.06 14.28 -2.70
N ARG A 78 15.55 13.99 -3.91
CA ARG A 78 15.42 14.84 -5.11
C ARG A 78 14.49 14.24 -6.18
N LEU A 79 13.87 13.09 -5.91
CA LEU A 79 12.87 12.53 -6.82
C LEU A 79 11.62 13.40 -6.82
N GLU A 80 11.05 13.62 -8.00
CA GLU A 80 9.83 14.42 -8.17
C GLU A 80 8.63 13.73 -7.51
N VAL A 81 7.86 14.50 -6.74
CA VAL A 81 6.66 14.02 -6.05
C VAL A 81 5.42 14.65 -6.66
N LYS A 82 4.34 13.87 -6.74
CA LYS A 82 3.01 14.38 -7.07
C LYS A 82 2.59 15.36 -5.97
N VAL A 83 2.65 16.65 -6.29
CA VAL A 83 1.91 17.66 -5.51
C VAL A 83 0.43 17.34 -5.67
N ALA A 84 -0.26 17.11 -4.55
CA ALA A 84 -1.71 17.02 -4.54
C ALA A 84 -2.29 18.41 -4.84
N GLN A 85 -2.50 18.71 -6.13
CA GLN A 85 -3.14 19.94 -6.56
C GLN A 85 -4.61 19.91 -6.15
N SER A 86 -4.95 20.61 -5.07
CA SER A 86 -6.32 20.83 -4.64
C SER A 86 -6.48 22.24 -4.06
N ILE A 87 -6.35 23.24 -4.95
CA ILE A 87 -7.06 24.52 -4.87
C ILE A 87 -7.18 25.12 -6.27
N HIS A 88 -8.30 24.88 -6.93
CA HIS A 88 -8.91 25.80 -7.90
C HIS A 88 -10.44 25.66 -7.76
N SER A 89 -10.94 26.07 -6.61
CA SER A 89 -12.38 26.20 -6.35
C SER A 89 -12.92 27.49 -6.97
N HIS A 90 -12.84 27.59 -8.31
CA HIS A 90 -13.59 28.59 -9.06
C HIS A 90 -14.73 27.90 -9.80
N HIS A 91 -15.93 28.12 -9.27
CA HIS A 91 -17.19 27.54 -9.70
C HIS A 91 -17.63 28.16 -11.05
N PRO A 92 -17.69 27.40 -12.16
CA PRO A 92 -18.32 27.89 -13.39
C PRO A 92 -19.84 27.95 -13.18
N CYS A 93 -20.34 29.12 -12.81
CA CYS A 93 -21.78 29.39 -12.82
C CYS A 93 -22.19 29.80 -14.24
N VAL A 94 -22.62 28.84 -15.05
CA VAL A 94 -23.48 29.07 -16.23
C VAL A 94 -24.52 27.97 -16.31
N GLU A 95 -25.79 28.38 -16.35
CA GLU A 95 -26.94 27.49 -16.52
C GLU A 95 -26.95 26.84 -17.90
N GLN A 96 -27.45 25.61 -17.99
CA GLN A 96 -28.49 25.28 -18.97
C GLN A 96 -29.31 24.06 -18.55
N ARG A 97 -30.63 24.20 -18.67
CA ARG A 97 -31.67 23.22 -18.33
C ARG A 97 -32.24 22.62 -19.64
N GLN A 98 -33.06 21.56 -19.51
CA GLN A 98 -34.16 21.17 -20.42
C GLN A 98 -33.80 20.12 -21.51
N GLU A 99 -34.54 19.03 -21.80
CA GLU A 99 -35.66 18.28 -21.14
C GLU A 99 -36.02 16.98 -21.92
N ARG A 100 -36.69 16.00 -21.27
CA ARG A 100 -37.53 14.89 -21.85
C ARG A 100 -36.79 13.85 -22.74
N GLY A 101 -37.18 12.58 -22.89
CA GLY A 101 -38.27 11.68 -22.40
C GLY A 101 -38.14 10.31 -23.15
N GLN A 102 -38.81 9.17 -22.87
CA GLN A 102 -39.80 8.69 -21.87
C GLN A 102 -39.83 7.12 -21.89
N GLY A 103 -40.36 6.46 -20.84
CA GLY A 103 -40.90 5.07 -20.87
C GLY A 103 -40.16 4.06 -19.97
N GLU A 104 -40.66 3.56 -18.82
CA GLU A 104 -41.81 2.64 -18.54
C GLU A 104 -41.47 1.14 -18.74
N SER A 105 -41.86 0.16 -17.91
CA SER A 105 -42.85 0.10 -16.80
C SER A 105 -42.62 -1.08 -15.81
N HIS A 106 -43.47 -1.20 -14.78
CA HIS A 106 -43.82 -2.42 -13.97
C HIS A 106 -42.69 -3.12 -13.15
N LEU A 107 -42.62 -3.06 -11.81
CA LEU A 107 -43.53 -3.65 -10.77
C LEU A 107 -43.66 -5.19 -10.95
N GLN A 108 -43.33 -6.05 -9.98
CA GLN A 108 -43.97 -6.19 -8.67
C GLN A 108 -43.02 -6.62 -7.53
N ARG A 109 -43.48 -6.33 -6.30
CA ARG A 109 -43.00 -6.91 -5.02
C ARG A 109 -43.67 -8.28 -4.82
N GLU A 110 -43.19 -9.08 -3.86
CA GLU A 110 -43.96 -9.58 -2.71
C GLU A 110 -42.98 -10.25 -1.71
N PRO A 111 -43.31 -10.36 -0.40
CA PRO A 111 -42.42 -10.87 0.64
C PRO A 111 -42.76 -12.31 1.09
N SER A 112 -41.75 -13.06 1.55
CA SER A 112 -41.97 -14.35 2.24
C SER A 112 -41.36 -14.33 3.65
N ALA A 113 -42.22 -14.46 4.66
CA ALA A 113 -41.85 -14.65 6.06
C ALA A 113 -42.55 -15.91 6.62
N ALA A 114 -41.78 -16.75 7.31
CA ALA A 114 -42.14 -17.83 8.26
C ALA A 114 -40.87 -18.72 8.38
N LEU A 115 -40.20 -18.89 9.52
CA LEU A 115 -40.62 -19.45 10.82
C LEU A 115 -41.14 -20.89 10.70
N GLY A 116 -40.44 -21.84 11.34
CA GLY A 116 -40.82 -23.25 11.39
C GLY A 116 -39.69 -24.17 11.84
N SER A 117 -39.41 -24.21 13.15
CA SER A 117 -38.46 -25.17 13.74
C SER A 117 -39.14 -26.51 14.04
N THR A 118 -38.44 -27.64 13.84
CA THR A 118 -38.44 -28.81 14.75
C THR A 118 -37.30 -29.78 14.42
N ASN A 119 -36.74 -30.40 15.46
CA ASN A 119 -35.71 -31.46 15.34
C ASN A 119 -36.36 -32.83 15.11
N VAL A 120 -35.62 -33.74 14.48
CA VAL A 120 -35.61 -35.18 14.83
C VAL A 120 -34.17 -35.69 14.79
N ALA A 121 -33.87 -36.72 15.58
CA ALA A 121 -32.54 -37.30 15.73
C ALA A 121 -32.61 -38.83 15.56
N GLU A 122 -31.64 -39.38 14.83
CA GLU A 122 -31.24 -40.80 14.66
C GLU A 122 -29.84 -40.69 13.99
N PHE A 123 -28.71 -41.23 14.45
CA PHE A 123 -28.31 -42.41 15.22
C PHE A 123 -28.39 -43.75 14.46
N GLU A 124 -27.29 -44.52 14.57
CA GLU A 124 -27.00 -45.84 13.97
C GLU A 124 -26.89 -45.91 12.42
N SER A 125 -25.96 -46.66 11.81
CA SER A 125 -24.80 -47.45 12.31
C SER A 125 -23.58 -47.29 11.39
#